data_AF-A0A348XHE2-F1
#
_entry.id   AF-A0A348XHE2-F1
#
_cell.length_a   1.000
_cell.length_b   1.000
_cell.length_c   1.000
_cell.angle_alpha   90.00
_cell.angle_beta   90.00
_cell.angle_gamma   90.00
#
_symmetry.space_group_name_H-M   'P 1'
#
loop_
_entity.id
_entity.type
_entity.pdbx_description
1 polymer ?
#
loop_
_entity_poly.entity_id
_entity_poly.type
_entity_poly.pdbx_seq_one_letter_code
_entity_poly.pdbx_strand_id
1 'polypeptide(L)'
;MCTQDKFLWLSNPCISRFSLECYQLLQRRRKGIRSMPSNGTGTCFWHYALALSLVIVATSFGGSPTSTNSPVQVLFVAGPDTHGWGQHDHNAGVDLLAKALQDAMAGNVAARIVRETWPSAEDLAWATTCVVYSDGWQRSLLKGPERLDAVEAFMNAGKGVLRIHWATGSDKQDQERHRELFGGNMENGFSVHSTDWRQSFKLAKHPISSGVKPFQLYDECYFHMHWHSGDKTGIADVLTAIPEPGFRTRASSAMANESIKRGDDQTIAWCFDRPAGGRAFSYTGGHYHFNWANDNLRKLMLNAILWTAGGQVPERGLASERPTASHFLEQLGKPKTGGKKNPGWTAEALEGYLDLINRPNTSFHWRPFDRKALPPLPKVKN
;
A
#
# COMPACT_ATOMS: atom_id res chain seq x y z
N MET A 1 23.45 60.74 14.97
CA MET A 1 22.22 61.57 14.98
C MET A 1 21.05 60.65 14.73
N CYS A 2 19.99 60.87 15.51
CA CYS A 2 18.84 60.02 15.78
C CYS A 2 17.86 59.86 14.60
N THR A 3 16.81 59.05 14.82
CA THR A 3 15.60 58.71 14.01
C THR A 3 15.75 57.43 13.17
N GLN A 4 14.84 56.45 13.15
CA GLN A 4 13.37 56.37 13.32
C GLN A 4 12.99 54.90 13.63
N ASP A 5 12.21 54.64 14.68
CA ASP A 5 10.79 54.20 14.68
C ASP A 5 10.44 52.70 14.51
N LYS A 6 9.42 52.35 15.30
CA LYS A 6 8.91 51.03 15.72
C LYS A 6 8.11 50.28 14.65
N PHE A 7 8.12 48.95 14.72
CA PHE A 7 6.92 48.13 14.51
C PHE A 7 6.89 46.90 15.43
N LEU A 8 5.74 46.71 16.08
CA LEU A 8 5.39 45.59 16.96
C LEU A 8 5.17 44.29 16.18
N TRP A 9 5.57 43.15 16.76
CA TRP A 9 4.86 41.88 16.61
C TRP A 9 4.76 41.17 17.98
N LEU A 10 3.52 40.88 18.36
CA LEU A 10 3.12 40.09 19.52
C LEU A 10 3.55 38.63 19.34
N SER A 11 4.25 38.06 20.32
CA SER A 11 4.54 36.63 20.42
C SER A 11 3.82 36.03 21.64
N ASN A 12 3.00 35.02 21.39
CA ASN A 12 2.32 34.18 22.38
C ASN A 12 3.33 33.21 23.05
N PRO A 13 3.47 33.17 24.39
CA PRO A 13 4.34 32.20 25.05
C PRO A 13 3.50 31.12 25.75
N CYS A 14 3.33 29.98 25.10
CA CYS A 14 3.06 28.71 25.77
C CYS A 14 3.83 27.64 25.02
N ILE A 15 4.51 26.76 25.78
CA ILE A 15 5.45 25.72 25.33
C ILE A 15 6.92 26.19 25.28
N SER A 16 7.56 26.37 26.45
CA SER A 16 9.03 26.26 26.54
C SER A 16 9.61 26.00 27.95
N ARG A 17 8.81 25.58 28.94
CA ARG A 17 9.31 25.38 30.33
C ARG A 17 9.60 23.94 30.76
N PHE A 18 9.41 22.94 29.91
CA PHE A 18 9.61 21.54 30.31
C PHE A 18 10.92 20.90 29.82
N SER A 19 11.69 21.55 28.94
CA SER A 19 12.89 20.94 28.34
C SER A 19 14.23 21.46 28.89
N LEU A 20 14.25 22.45 29.78
CA LEU A 20 15.50 23.07 30.25
C LEU A 20 15.97 22.56 31.63
N GLU A 21 15.08 22.04 32.48
CA GLU A 21 15.44 21.55 33.82
C GLU A 21 16.06 20.14 33.81
N CYS A 22 15.74 19.29 32.82
CA CYS A 22 16.32 17.95 32.70
C CYS A 22 17.78 17.94 32.21
N TYR A 23 18.24 19.00 31.53
CA TYR A 23 19.61 19.06 30.99
C TYR A 23 20.64 19.56 32.02
N GLN A 24 20.23 20.36 33.00
CA GLN A 24 21.13 20.94 34.00
C GLN A 24 21.44 20.01 35.20
N LEU A 25 20.62 18.97 35.42
CA LEU A 25 20.82 17.97 36.47
C LEU A 25 21.86 16.89 36.12
N LEU A 26 22.21 16.73 34.85
CA LEU A 26 23.14 15.68 34.37
C LEU A 26 24.61 16.15 34.23
N GLN A 27 24.93 17.42 34.45
CA GLN A 27 26.31 17.93 34.34
C GLN A 27 27.03 18.21 35.67
N ARG A 28 26.43 17.88 36.84
CA ARG A 28 27.06 18.08 38.17
C ARG A 28 27.64 16.82 38.81
N ARG A 29 28.09 15.84 38.02
CA ARG A 29 28.93 14.74 38.52
C ARG A 29 30.14 14.52 37.61
N ARG A 30 31.20 15.29 37.83
CA ARG A 30 32.60 14.94 37.47
C ARG A 30 33.55 16.06 37.91
N LYS A 31 34.04 16.01 39.15
CA LYS A 31 35.32 16.62 39.54
C LYS A 31 35.96 15.87 40.72
N GLY A 32 37.22 15.47 40.52
CA GLY A 32 38.23 15.41 41.58
C GLY A 32 38.50 14.06 42.23
N ILE A 33 39.39 13.25 41.63
CA ILE A 33 40.17 12.24 42.37
C ILE A 33 41.58 12.82 42.55
N ARG A 34 42.02 12.99 43.80
CA ARG A 34 43.42 13.18 44.21
C ARG A 34 43.68 12.35 45.46
N SER A 35 44.90 11.86 45.58
CA SER A 35 45.37 10.75 46.42
C SER A 35 46.06 11.16 47.74
N MET A 36 46.07 10.19 48.68
CA MET A 36 46.94 9.96 49.87
C MET A 36 46.55 10.62 51.24
N PRO A 37 47.04 10.11 52.41
CA PRO A 37 47.11 8.72 52.89
C PRO A 37 46.67 8.53 54.40
N SER A 38 46.52 7.24 54.80
CA SER A 38 46.63 6.60 56.14
C SER A 38 46.37 7.35 57.47
N ASN A 39 45.40 6.88 58.28
CA ASN A 39 45.59 6.25 59.62
C ASN A 39 44.30 6.25 60.47
N GLY A 40 44.01 5.10 61.11
CA GLY A 40 43.62 5.04 62.53
C GLY A 40 42.16 5.29 62.94
N THR A 41 41.49 4.18 63.31
CA THR A 41 40.59 3.99 64.47
C THR A 41 39.36 4.88 64.67
N GLY A 42 38.16 4.28 64.74
CA GLY A 42 36.98 4.91 65.33
C GLY A 42 35.66 4.18 65.06
N THR A 43 35.05 3.65 66.11
CA THR A 43 33.88 2.77 66.21
C THR A 43 32.50 3.40 65.93
N CYS A 44 31.56 2.52 65.53
CA CYS A 44 30.10 2.50 65.76
C CYS A 44 29.20 3.66 65.28
N PHE A 45 28.25 3.35 64.40
CA PHE A 45 26.79 3.25 64.65
C PHE A 45 26.03 3.28 63.31
N TRP A 46 25.55 2.13 62.84
CA TRP A 46 24.67 2.03 61.67
C TRP A 46 23.21 2.25 62.13
N HIS A 47 22.65 3.44 61.84
CA HIS A 47 21.21 3.64 61.81
C HIS A 47 20.73 3.43 60.37
N TYR A 48 20.08 2.30 60.08
CA TYR A 48 19.34 2.10 58.84
C TYR A 48 18.00 2.84 58.94
N ALA A 49 17.91 4.03 58.37
CA ALA A 49 16.64 4.63 57.97
C ALA A 49 16.39 4.23 56.51
N LEU A 50 15.60 3.17 56.27
CA LEU A 50 15.11 2.86 54.94
C LEU A 50 13.73 3.50 54.76
N ALA A 51 13.68 4.51 53.90
CA ALA A 51 12.48 5.25 53.54
C ALA A 51 11.48 4.34 52.80
N LEU A 52 10.22 4.38 53.24
CA LEU A 52 9.07 3.82 52.54
C LEU A 52 8.90 4.57 51.22
N SER A 53 9.17 3.90 50.09
CA SER A 53 8.87 4.45 48.76
C SER A 53 7.39 4.21 48.47
N LEU A 54 6.57 5.27 48.48
CA LEU A 54 5.20 5.24 47.98
C LEU A 54 5.23 4.91 46.49
N VAL A 55 4.73 3.72 46.12
CA VAL A 55 4.40 3.39 44.73
C VAL A 55 3.06 4.06 44.42
N ILE A 56 3.10 5.20 43.73
CA ILE A 56 1.92 5.79 43.12
C ILE A 56 1.60 4.92 41.89
N VAL A 57 0.64 4.01 42.04
CA VAL A 57 0.00 3.35 40.90
C VAL A 57 -0.87 4.41 40.21
N ALA A 58 -0.31 5.06 39.19
CA ALA A 58 -1.11 5.84 38.26
C ALA A 58 -2.02 4.88 37.48
N THR A 59 -3.26 4.73 37.94
CA THR A 59 -4.32 4.10 37.16
C THR A 59 -4.63 5.02 35.98
N SER A 60 -3.90 4.82 34.89
CA SER A 60 -4.28 5.34 33.58
C SER A 60 -5.64 4.73 33.26
N PHE A 61 -6.71 5.53 33.40
CA PHE A 61 -8.00 5.22 32.79
C PHE A 61 -7.75 5.15 31.28
N GLY A 62 -7.50 3.94 30.79
CA GLY A 62 -7.50 3.62 29.38
C GLY A 62 -8.92 3.84 28.89
N GLY A 63 -9.17 5.00 28.30
CA GLY A 63 -10.32 5.17 27.43
C GLY A 63 -10.20 4.11 26.35
N SER A 64 -11.05 3.09 26.42
CA SER A 64 -11.27 2.21 25.27
C SER A 64 -11.64 3.12 24.10
N PRO A 65 -10.95 3.03 22.94
CA PRO A 65 -11.38 3.77 21.78
C PRO A 65 -12.81 3.33 21.49
N THR A 66 -13.76 4.27 21.60
CA THR A 66 -15.10 4.09 21.08
C THR A 66 -14.96 3.80 19.60
N SER A 67 -15.06 2.53 19.21
CA SER A 67 -15.28 2.15 17.83
C SER A 67 -16.65 2.69 17.44
N THR A 68 -16.68 3.88 16.87
CA THR A 68 -17.87 4.35 16.18
C THR A 68 -18.14 3.34 15.08
N ASN A 69 -19.23 2.57 15.22
CA ASN A 69 -19.74 1.56 14.29
C ASN A 69 -20.21 2.18 12.95
N SER A 70 -19.52 3.20 12.45
CA SER A 70 -19.73 3.70 11.10
C SER A 70 -19.13 2.68 10.12
N PRO A 71 -19.90 2.21 9.13
CA PRO A 71 -19.41 1.25 8.15
C PRO A 71 -18.21 1.83 7.40
N VAL A 72 -17.26 0.97 7.03
CA VAL A 72 -16.15 1.37 6.16
C VAL A 72 -16.74 1.85 4.82
N GLN A 73 -16.36 3.04 4.35
CA GLN A 73 -16.89 3.62 3.10
C GLN A 73 -15.80 3.61 2.03
N VAL A 74 -15.90 2.68 1.10
CA VAL A 74 -14.89 2.47 0.05
C VAL A 74 -15.37 3.09 -1.25
N LEU A 75 -14.62 4.05 -1.75
CA LEU A 75 -14.80 4.59 -3.10
C LEU A 75 -13.87 3.86 -4.06
N PHE A 76 -14.42 3.09 -4.99
CA PHE A 76 -13.65 2.56 -6.10
C PHE A 76 -13.72 3.53 -7.27
N VAL A 77 -12.57 3.84 -7.86
CA VAL A 77 -12.43 4.70 -9.02
C VAL A 77 -11.72 3.91 -10.11
N ALA A 78 -12.46 3.52 -11.14
CA ALA A 78 -11.94 2.76 -12.27
C ALA A 78 -11.68 3.67 -13.47
N GLY A 79 -10.51 3.55 -14.10
CA GLY A 79 -10.25 4.17 -15.41
C GLY A 79 -11.00 3.46 -16.55
N PRO A 80 -10.89 3.98 -17.78
CA PRO A 80 -11.35 3.26 -18.97
C PRO A 80 -10.64 1.91 -19.11
N ASP A 81 -11.32 0.94 -19.70
CA ASP A 81 -10.70 -0.32 -20.10
C ASP A 81 -10.00 -0.13 -21.45
N THR A 82 -8.68 -0.38 -21.51
CA THR A 82 -7.85 0.11 -22.65
C THR A 82 -7.11 -0.95 -23.45
N HIS A 83 -7.06 -2.20 -22.96
CA HIS A 83 -6.34 -3.29 -23.61
C HIS A 83 -7.27 -4.37 -24.16
N GLY A 84 -6.68 -5.43 -24.75
CA GLY A 84 -7.41 -6.58 -25.27
C GLY A 84 -8.18 -7.35 -24.20
N TRP A 85 -8.81 -8.45 -24.63
CA TRP A 85 -9.59 -9.33 -23.76
C TRP A 85 -8.79 -9.76 -22.51
N GLY A 86 -9.35 -9.53 -21.32
CA GLY A 86 -8.76 -9.93 -20.04
C GLY A 86 -7.56 -9.08 -19.59
N GLN A 87 -7.31 -7.93 -20.21
CA GLN A 87 -6.20 -7.02 -19.91
C GLN A 87 -6.72 -5.61 -19.63
N HIS A 88 -6.27 -4.96 -18.56
CA HIS A 88 -6.74 -3.63 -18.13
C HIS A 88 -8.27 -3.57 -18.11
N ASP A 89 -8.91 -4.55 -17.47
CA ASP A 89 -10.35 -4.56 -17.19
C ASP A 89 -10.59 -3.94 -15.82
N HIS A 90 -10.31 -2.63 -15.73
CA HIS A 90 -10.40 -1.86 -14.50
C HIS A 90 -11.81 -1.94 -13.93
N ASN A 91 -12.82 -1.80 -14.79
CA ASN A 91 -14.23 -1.75 -14.39
C ASN A 91 -14.71 -3.08 -13.81
N ALA A 92 -14.44 -4.19 -14.51
CA ALA A 92 -14.74 -5.53 -14.03
C ALA A 92 -13.95 -5.85 -12.75
N GLY A 93 -12.69 -5.42 -12.67
CA GLY A 93 -11.85 -5.65 -11.50
C GLY A 93 -12.36 -4.94 -10.25
N VAL A 94 -12.78 -3.68 -10.33
CA VAL A 94 -13.36 -2.99 -9.17
C VAL A 94 -14.70 -3.58 -8.75
N ASP A 95 -15.51 -4.09 -9.68
CA ASP A 95 -16.77 -4.78 -9.35
C ASP A 95 -16.53 -6.05 -8.53
N LEU A 96 -15.57 -6.86 -8.98
CA LEU A 96 -15.16 -8.07 -8.30
C LEU A 96 -14.64 -7.76 -6.89
N LEU A 97 -13.75 -6.78 -6.76
CA LEU A 97 -13.18 -6.39 -5.47
C LEU A 97 -14.23 -5.79 -4.53
N ALA A 98 -15.14 -4.94 -5.03
CA ALA A 98 -16.22 -4.36 -4.25
C ALA A 98 -17.16 -5.44 -3.71
N LYS A 99 -17.61 -6.37 -4.57
CA LYS A 99 -18.43 -7.50 -4.17
C LYS A 99 -17.71 -8.38 -3.13
N ALA A 100 -16.46 -8.76 -3.42
CA ALA A 100 -15.69 -9.61 -2.51
C ALA A 100 -15.50 -8.97 -1.14
N LEU A 101 -15.32 -7.65 -1.07
CA LEU A 101 -15.21 -6.91 0.19
C LEU A 101 -16.53 -6.88 0.96
N GLN A 102 -17.65 -6.61 0.27
CA GLN A 102 -18.98 -6.59 0.86
C GLN A 102 -19.37 -7.94 1.45
N ASP A 103 -19.11 -9.03 0.71
CA ASP A 103 -19.35 -10.40 1.17
C ASP A 103 -18.46 -10.72 2.37
N ALA A 104 -17.15 -10.42 2.29
CA ALA A 104 -16.17 -10.69 3.35
C ALA A 104 -16.45 -9.96 4.67
N MET A 105 -17.06 -8.78 4.60
CA MET A 105 -17.39 -7.94 5.75
C MET A 105 -18.86 -8.04 6.15
N ALA A 106 -19.61 -9.01 5.60
CA ALA A 106 -21.04 -9.21 5.88
C ALA A 106 -21.88 -7.92 5.79
N GLY A 107 -21.55 -7.05 4.82
CA GLY A 107 -22.23 -5.78 4.61
C GLY A 107 -21.84 -4.63 5.56
N ASN A 108 -20.91 -4.81 6.50
CA ASN A 108 -20.34 -3.73 7.33
C ASN A 108 -19.38 -2.79 6.57
N VAL A 109 -19.55 -2.72 5.26
CA VAL A 109 -18.82 -1.88 4.32
C VAL A 109 -19.79 -1.39 3.26
N ALA A 110 -19.76 -0.10 2.99
CA ALA A 110 -20.47 0.50 1.87
C ALA A 110 -19.47 0.77 0.74
N ALA A 111 -19.87 0.51 -0.50
CA ALA A 111 -19.04 0.77 -1.67
C ALA A 111 -19.76 1.72 -2.64
N ARG A 112 -19.04 2.73 -3.12
CA ARG A 112 -19.42 3.53 -4.31
C ARG A 112 -18.40 3.25 -5.41
N ILE A 113 -18.86 3.24 -6.66
CA ILE A 113 -17.99 3.04 -7.82
C ILE A 113 -18.16 4.21 -8.78
N VAL A 114 -17.06 4.90 -9.08
CA VAL A 114 -16.95 5.93 -10.11
C VAL A 114 -16.15 5.34 -11.27
N ARG A 115 -16.66 5.52 -12.50
CA ARG A 115 -16.07 4.95 -13.71
C ARG A 115 -15.61 6.03 -14.66
N GLU A 116 -14.44 5.81 -15.24
CA GLU A 116 -13.85 6.52 -16.36
C GLU A 116 -13.59 8.03 -16.14
N THR A 117 -13.90 8.51 -14.94
CA THR A 117 -13.92 9.92 -14.59
C THR A 117 -13.30 10.11 -13.20
N TRP A 118 -12.93 11.35 -12.91
CA TRP A 118 -12.50 11.74 -11.57
C TRP A 118 -13.72 11.82 -10.65
N PRO A 119 -13.67 11.28 -9.41
CA PRO A 119 -14.79 11.36 -8.47
C PRO A 119 -15.17 12.80 -8.13
N SER A 120 -16.44 12.99 -7.78
CA SER A 120 -16.93 14.28 -7.30
C SER A 120 -16.39 14.61 -5.90
N ALA A 121 -16.48 15.88 -5.49
CA ALA A 121 -16.17 16.27 -4.12
C ALA A 121 -17.07 15.56 -3.09
N GLU A 122 -18.32 15.25 -3.45
CA GLU A 122 -19.25 14.48 -2.59
C GLU A 122 -18.73 13.05 -2.37
N ASP A 123 -18.27 12.38 -3.44
CA ASP A 123 -17.73 11.03 -3.35
C ASP A 123 -16.49 10.97 -2.46
N LEU A 124 -15.57 11.95 -2.61
CA LEU A 124 -14.38 12.06 -1.77
C LEU A 124 -14.73 12.41 -0.31
N ALA A 125 -15.74 13.25 -0.08
CA ALA A 125 -16.21 13.58 1.26
C ALA A 125 -16.81 12.34 1.95
N TRP A 126 -17.58 11.54 1.21
CA TRP A 126 -18.23 10.32 1.69
C TRP A 126 -17.26 9.19 2.03
N ALA A 127 -16.16 9.01 1.29
CA ALA A 127 -15.30 7.84 1.45
C ALA A 127 -14.37 7.93 2.69
N THR A 128 -14.06 6.80 3.32
CA THR A 128 -12.94 6.64 4.28
C THR A 128 -11.68 6.11 3.61
N THR A 129 -11.82 5.43 2.47
CA THR A 129 -10.71 5.06 1.60
C THR A 129 -11.10 5.08 0.12
N CYS A 130 -10.13 5.36 -0.75
CA CYS A 130 -10.30 5.40 -2.20
C CYS A 130 -9.37 4.38 -2.88
N VAL A 131 -9.93 3.50 -3.71
CA VAL A 131 -9.19 2.54 -4.54
C VAL A 131 -9.16 3.07 -5.97
N VAL A 132 -7.99 3.42 -6.48
CA VAL A 132 -7.81 3.86 -7.86
C VAL A 132 -7.19 2.74 -8.69
N TYR A 133 -7.94 2.26 -9.69
CA TYR A 133 -7.49 1.25 -10.63
C TYR A 133 -7.66 1.78 -12.05
N SER A 134 -6.56 2.19 -12.66
CA SER A 134 -6.58 2.85 -13.96
C SER A 134 -5.26 2.69 -14.70
N ASP A 135 -5.26 3.16 -15.95
CA ASP A 135 -4.02 3.48 -16.63
C ASP A 135 -3.23 4.58 -15.90
N GLY A 136 -1.96 4.75 -16.25
CA GLY A 136 -1.08 5.79 -15.73
C GLY A 136 -0.84 6.94 -16.70
N TRP A 137 0.09 7.82 -16.34
CA TRP A 137 0.57 8.93 -17.19
C TRP A 137 -0.57 9.81 -17.72
N GLN A 138 -0.58 10.14 -19.01
CA GLN A 138 -1.61 10.99 -19.61
C GLN A 138 -3.04 10.45 -19.45
N ARG A 139 -3.21 9.14 -19.18
CA ARG A 139 -4.51 8.49 -18.90
C ARG A 139 -4.77 8.27 -17.41
N SER A 140 -3.84 8.66 -16.55
CA SER A 140 -3.99 8.57 -15.10
C SER A 140 -5.21 9.36 -14.62
N LEU A 141 -5.93 8.77 -13.68
CA LEU A 141 -6.92 9.50 -12.90
C LEU A 141 -6.25 10.36 -11.83
N LEU A 142 -5.07 9.97 -11.35
CA LEU A 142 -4.20 10.72 -10.43
C LEU A 142 -3.21 11.56 -11.26
N LYS A 143 -3.63 12.72 -11.76
CA LYS A 143 -2.76 13.61 -12.55
C LYS A 143 -3.12 15.06 -12.37
N GLY A 144 -2.13 15.93 -12.51
CA GLY A 144 -2.27 17.37 -12.44
C GLY A 144 -2.55 17.90 -11.02
N PRO A 145 -2.28 19.19 -10.80
CA PRO A 145 -2.27 19.79 -9.47
C PRO A 145 -3.63 19.68 -8.77
N GLU A 146 -4.73 20.00 -9.45
CA GLU A 146 -6.08 20.00 -8.84
C GLU A 146 -6.46 18.65 -8.22
N ARG A 147 -6.22 17.54 -8.94
CA ARG A 147 -6.58 16.20 -8.45
C ARG A 147 -5.63 15.73 -7.36
N LEU A 148 -4.34 16.05 -7.48
CA LEU A 148 -3.35 15.70 -6.47
C LEU A 148 -3.56 16.50 -5.18
N ASP A 149 -3.99 17.76 -5.27
CA ASP A 149 -4.38 18.57 -4.11
C ASP A 149 -5.64 18.02 -3.43
N ALA A 150 -6.63 17.55 -4.21
CA ALA A 150 -7.81 16.87 -3.66
C ALA A 150 -7.44 15.56 -2.95
N VAL A 151 -6.52 14.77 -3.51
CA VAL A 151 -5.98 13.55 -2.88
C VAL A 151 -5.23 13.89 -1.61
N GLU A 152 -4.38 14.91 -1.64
CA GLU A 152 -3.62 15.33 -0.48
C GLU A 152 -4.55 15.77 0.66
N ALA A 153 -5.56 16.61 0.37
CA ALA A 153 -6.55 17.02 1.35
C ALA A 153 -7.33 15.81 1.92
N PHE A 154 -7.71 14.87 1.06
CA PHE A 154 -8.36 13.62 1.47
C PHE A 154 -7.48 12.81 2.43
N MET A 155 -6.19 12.63 2.10
CA MET A 155 -5.26 11.86 2.92
C MET A 155 -4.85 12.57 4.21
N ASN A 156 -4.66 13.89 4.17
CA ASN A 156 -4.38 14.71 5.36
C ASN A 156 -5.55 14.70 6.36
N ALA A 157 -6.78 14.42 5.91
CA ALA A 157 -7.92 14.14 6.77
C ALA A 157 -7.88 12.73 7.42
N GLY A 158 -6.77 12.00 7.30
CA GLY A 158 -6.58 10.66 7.89
C GLY A 158 -7.11 9.51 7.04
N LYS A 159 -7.62 9.79 5.83
CA LYS A 159 -8.21 8.79 4.94
C LYS A 159 -7.13 8.12 4.08
N GLY A 160 -7.42 6.93 3.54
CA GLY A 160 -6.42 6.14 2.82
C GLY A 160 -6.66 6.00 1.32
N VAL A 161 -5.57 5.85 0.53
CA VAL A 161 -5.65 5.65 -0.92
C VAL A 161 -4.91 4.38 -1.35
N LEU A 162 -5.52 3.59 -2.21
CA LEU A 162 -4.87 2.48 -2.90
C LEU A 162 -4.70 2.79 -4.38
N ARG A 163 -3.58 2.36 -4.96
CA ARG A 163 -3.33 2.43 -6.40
C ARG A 163 -3.00 1.05 -6.94
N ILE A 164 -3.67 0.67 -8.02
CA ILE A 164 -3.51 -0.65 -8.64
C ILE A 164 -2.96 -0.47 -10.07
N HIS A 165 -2.00 -1.32 -10.40
CA HIS A 165 -1.36 -1.41 -11.70
C HIS A 165 -0.76 -0.08 -12.16
N TRP A 166 -1.23 0.48 -13.26
CA TRP A 166 -0.61 1.64 -13.88
C TRP A 166 -0.92 2.96 -13.18
N ALA A 167 -1.93 2.99 -12.31
CA ALA A 167 -2.14 4.08 -11.37
C ALA A 167 -0.93 4.34 -10.45
N THR A 168 0.01 3.39 -10.34
CA THR A 168 1.26 3.60 -9.59
C THR A 168 2.30 4.46 -10.32
N GLY A 169 2.07 4.84 -11.57
CA GLY A 169 2.98 5.67 -12.36
C GLY A 169 2.36 6.99 -12.82
N SER A 170 3.19 8.02 -12.94
CA SER A 170 2.76 9.40 -13.23
C SER A 170 3.54 10.03 -14.39
N ASP A 171 2.96 11.06 -14.99
CA ASP A 171 3.69 11.92 -15.91
C ASP A 171 4.83 12.64 -15.19
N LYS A 172 5.87 13.05 -15.94
CA LYS A 172 7.09 13.65 -15.41
C LYS A 172 6.84 14.81 -14.43
N GLN A 173 5.86 15.66 -14.75
CA GLN A 173 5.50 16.83 -13.94
C GLN A 173 4.88 16.48 -12.57
N ASP A 174 4.32 15.28 -12.42
CA ASP A 174 3.61 14.84 -11.22
C ASP A 174 4.42 13.85 -10.36
N GLN A 175 5.63 13.46 -10.81
CA GLN A 175 6.43 12.40 -10.19
C GLN A 175 6.75 12.66 -8.73
N GLU A 176 7.18 13.87 -8.39
CA GLU A 176 7.52 14.25 -7.02
C GLU A 176 6.30 14.16 -6.10
N ARG A 177 5.18 14.77 -6.49
CA ARG A 177 3.91 14.70 -5.74
C ARG A 177 3.44 13.25 -5.56
N HIS A 178 3.59 12.39 -6.57
CA HIS A 178 3.26 10.97 -6.43
C HIS A 178 4.14 10.25 -5.40
N ARG A 179 5.45 10.53 -5.38
CA ARG A 179 6.34 9.96 -4.37
C ARG A 179 5.95 10.45 -2.97
N GLU A 180 5.69 11.74 -2.80
CA GLU A 180 5.29 12.34 -1.51
C GLU A 180 3.95 11.81 -0.98
N LEU A 181 2.98 11.58 -1.87
CA LEU A 181 1.65 11.11 -1.46
C LEU A 181 1.61 9.60 -1.23
N PHE A 182 2.37 8.82 -2.00
CA PHE A 182 2.23 7.36 -2.03
C PHE A 182 3.50 6.60 -1.64
N GLY A 183 4.55 7.31 -1.23
CA GLY A 183 5.85 6.78 -0.82
C GLY A 183 6.76 6.41 -1.99
N GLY A 184 6.19 6.03 -3.12
CA GLY A 184 6.95 5.67 -4.31
C GLY A 184 6.15 5.83 -5.60
N ASN A 185 6.87 5.86 -6.71
CA ASN A 185 6.30 6.05 -8.04
C ASN A 185 7.01 5.17 -9.06
N MET A 186 6.22 4.65 -10.01
CA MET A 186 6.76 4.04 -11.22
C MET A 186 7.06 5.15 -12.23
N GLU A 187 8.31 5.24 -12.67
CA GLU A 187 8.78 6.33 -13.53
C GLU A 187 9.41 5.81 -14.81
N ASN A 188 8.96 6.32 -15.96
CA ASN A 188 9.56 6.02 -17.24
C ASN A 188 11.03 6.44 -17.26
N GLY A 189 11.91 5.55 -17.72
CA GLY A 189 13.36 5.78 -17.75
C GLY A 189 14.07 5.53 -16.41
N PHE A 190 13.35 5.22 -15.34
CA PHE A 190 13.91 4.83 -14.04
C PHE A 190 13.51 3.39 -13.68
N SER A 191 12.20 3.14 -13.62
CA SER A 191 11.59 1.87 -13.24
C SER A 191 11.53 0.90 -14.42
N VAL A 192 11.37 -0.39 -14.10
CA VAL A 192 11.03 -1.41 -15.10
C VAL A 192 9.51 -1.49 -15.23
N HIS A 193 9.01 -1.33 -16.45
CA HIS A 193 7.59 -1.45 -16.76
C HIS A 193 7.38 -2.17 -18.10
N SER A 194 6.11 -2.34 -18.52
CA SER A 194 5.74 -2.91 -19.82
C SER A 194 6.36 -4.27 -20.12
N THR A 195 6.50 -5.11 -19.08
CA THR A 195 7.10 -6.44 -19.19
C THR A 195 6.26 -7.46 -18.43
N ASP A 196 5.80 -8.51 -19.11
CA ASP A 196 5.18 -9.64 -18.45
C ASP A 196 6.25 -10.57 -17.87
N TRP A 197 6.04 -11.03 -16.64
CA TRP A 197 6.93 -12.02 -16.03
C TRP A 197 6.21 -12.83 -14.97
N ARG A 198 6.89 -13.87 -14.50
CA ARG A 198 6.43 -14.72 -13.42
C ARG A 198 6.93 -14.21 -12.09
N GLN A 199 6.03 -13.87 -11.17
CA GLN A 199 6.37 -13.39 -9.84
C GLN A 199 6.12 -14.48 -8.80
N SER A 200 7.18 -15.05 -8.24
CA SER A 200 7.11 -15.87 -7.02
C SER A 200 7.18 -14.93 -5.81
N PHE A 201 6.04 -14.63 -5.20
CA PHE A 201 5.97 -13.58 -4.19
C PHE A 201 6.51 -14.00 -2.83
N LYS A 202 7.37 -13.16 -2.27
CA LYS A 202 7.70 -13.13 -0.84
C LYS A 202 6.78 -12.13 -0.14
N LEU A 203 6.28 -12.53 1.02
CA LEU A 203 5.37 -11.74 1.85
C LEU A 203 6.14 -11.17 3.04
N ALA A 204 6.03 -9.87 3.26
CA ALA A 204 6.53 -9.25 4.48
C ALA A 204 5.52 -9.42 5.62
N LYS A 205 6.02 -9.36 6.86
CA LYS A 205 5.16 -9.33 8.06
C LYS A 205 4.50 -7.96 8.18
N HIS A 206 3.23 -7.87 7.82
CA HIS A 206 2.42 -6.67 7.92
C HIS A 206 0.93 -7.08 8.09
N PRO A 207 0.06 -6.28 8.73
CA PRO A 207 -1.38 -6.59 8.81
C PRO A 207 -2.02 -6.89 7.45
N ILE A 208 -1.58 -6.23 6.38
CA ILE A 208 -2.04 -6.49 5.00
C ILE A 208 -1.78 -7.94 4.57
N SER A 209 -0.69 -8.55 5.03
CA SER A 209 -0.31 -9.94 4.70
C SER A 209 -1.01 -10.99 5.56
N SER A 210 -1.91 -10.60 6.48
CA SER A 210 -2.57 -11.53 7.42
C SER A 210 -3.35 -12.62 6.69
N GLY A 211 -3.04 -13.87 7.00
CA GLY A 211 -3.64 -15.06 6.40
C GLY A 211 -3.39 -15.26 4.90
N VAL A 212 -2.50 -14.45 4.29
CA VAL A 212 -2.04 -14.63 2.91
C VAL A 212 -0.93 -15.68 2.91
N LYS A 213 -1.05 -16.69 2.05
CA LYS A 213 -0.02 -17.72 1.84
C LYS A 213 0.86 -17.34 0.65
N PRO A 214 2.12 -17.82 0.56
CA PRO A 214 2.94 -17.65 -0.63
C PRO A 214 2.19 -18.10 -1.89
N PHE A 215 2.29 -17.31 -2.95
CA PHE A 215 1.63 -17.56 -4.23
C PHE A 215 2.49 -17.03 -5.37
N GLN A 216 2.14 -17.44 -6.59
CA GLN A 216 2.81 -17.00 -7.80
C GLN A 216 1.78 -16.51 -8.81
N LEU A 217 2.13 -15.48 -9.57
CA LEU A 217 1.34 -15.02 -10.70
C LEU A 217 2.24 -14.82 -11.92
N TYR A 218 1.60 -14.76 -13.09
CA TYR A 218 2.22 -14.23 -14.29
C TYR A 218 1.45 -12.98 -14.64
N ASP A 219 2.12 -11.85 -14.62
CA ASP A 219 1.47 -10.54 -14.74
C ASP A 219 2.43 -9.51 -15.33
N GLU A 220 1.87 -8.40 -15.82
CA GLU A 220 2.65 -7.20 -16.14
C GLU A 220 2.84 -6.38 -14.86
N CYS A 221 3.83 -6.75 -14.05
CA CYS A 221 4.18 -6.04 -12.82
C CYS A 221 5.37 -5.10 -13.02
N TYR A 222 5.27 -3.89 -12.50
CA TYR A 222 6.35 -2.90 -12.51
C TYR A 222 7.20 -3.00 -11.26
N PHE A 223 8.49 -2.71 -11.39
CA PHE A 223 9.42 -2.75 -10.27
C PHE A 223 10.57 -1.76 -10.41
N HIS A 224 11.46 -1.72 -9.42
CA HIS A 224 12.49 -0.68 -9.29
C HIS A 224 11.85 0.71 -9.16
N MET A 225 10.98 0.88 -8.16
CA MET A 225 10.25 2.13 -7.93
C MET A 225 11.18 3.24 -7.46
N HIS A 226 10.86 4.48 -7.82
CA HIS A 226 11.51 5.66 -7.28
C HIS A 226 10.81 6.06 -5.98
N TRP A 227 11.54 6.04 -4.87
CA TRP A 227 11.01 6.30 -3.52
C TRP A 227 11.08 7.79 -3.17
N HIS A 228 10.19 8.27 -2.30
CA HIS A 228 10.21 9.67 -1.81
C HIS A 228 11.48 9.99 -1.02
N SER A 229 12.03 8.98 -0.34
CA SER A 229 13.25 9.05 0.43
C SER A 229 14.14 7.85 0.09
N GLY A 230 15.46 8.07 0.02
CA GLY A 230 16.43 7.02 -0.30
C GLY A 230 16.47 5.89 0.73
N ASP A 231 16.05 6.15 1.96
CA ASP A 231 15.99 5.19 3.06
C ASP A 231 14.60 4.54 3.26
N LYS A 232 13.65 4.81 2.34
CA LYS A 232 12.26 4.30 2.41
C LYS A 232 11.54 4.67 3.72
N THR A 233 11.83 5.83 4.32
CA THR A 233 11.16 6.26 5.57
C THR A 233 9.63 6.22 5.44
N GLY A 234 8.98 5.51 6.37
CA GLY A 234 7.52 5.33 6.42
C GLY A 234 6.97 4.28 5.44
N ILE A 235 7.80 3.70 4.58
CA ILE A 235 7.42 2.71 3.57
C ILE A 235 7.74 1.31 4.09
N ALA A 236 6.79 0.39 3.96
CA ALA A 236 7.03 -1.02 4.16
C ALA A 236 6.73 -1.80 2.88
N ASP A 237 7.67 -2.64 2.46
CA ASP A 237 7.41 -3.62 1.41
C ASP A 237 6.37 -4.62 1.92
N VAL A 238 5.40 -4.98 1.07
CA VAL A 238 4.34 -5.97 1.39
C VAL A 238 4.52 -7.22 0.53
N LEU A 239 4.70 -7.02 -0.77
CA LEU A 239 5.09 -8.07 -1.71
C LEU A 239 6.39 -7.70 -2.39
N THR A 240 7.33 -8.65 -2.41
CA THR A 240 8.51 -8.59 -3.25
C THR A 240 8.61 -9.84 -4.11
N ALA A 241 9.32 -9.74 -5.23
CA ALA A 241 9.68 -10.87 -6.07
C ALA A 241 11.04 -10.61 -6.71
N ILE A 242 11.70 -11.67 -7.19
CA ILE A 242 12.97 -11.56 -7.92
C ILE A 242 12.69 -12.04 -9.35
N PRO A 243 12.99 -11.25 -10.39
CA PRO A 243 12.93 -11.72 -11.77
C PRO A 243 13.81 -12.97 -11.97
N GLU A 244 13.33 -13.93 -12.75
CA GLU A 244 14.09 -15.16 -13.01
C GLU A 244 15.44 -14.87 -13.69
N PRO A 245 16.47 -15.72 -13.49
CA PRO A 245 17.76 -15.57 -14.17
C PRO A 245 17.59 -15.46 -15.68
N GLY A 246 18.25 -14.46 -16.28
CA GLY A 246 18.15 -14.19 -17.71
C GLY A 246 16.94 -13.34 -18.13
N PHE A 247 16.15 -12.82 -17.17
CA PHE A 247 15.11 -11.82 -17.44
C PHE A 247 15.68 -10.64 -18.24
N ARG A 248 14.96 -10.25 -19.29
CA ARG A 248 15.31 -9.11 -20.16
C ARG A 248 14.11 -8.21 -20.30
N THR A 249 14.34 -6.91 -20.16
CA THR A 249 13.35 -5.87 -20.42
C THR A 249 13.96 -4.81 -21.33
N ARG A 250 13.11 -4.16 -22.13
CA ARG A 250 13.52 -3.07 -23.02
C ARG A 250 13.44 -1.70 -22.35
N ALA A 251 12.80 -1.61 -21.19
CA ALA A 251 12.38 -0.36 -20.57
C ALA A 251 13.08 -0.07 -19.24
N SER A 252 14.37 -0.39 -19.08
CA SER A 252 15.07 -0.28 -17.79
C SER A 252 16.25 0.69 -17.82
N SER A 253 16.42 1.41 -16.71
CA SER A 253 17.60 2.22 -16.43
C SER A 253 18.85 1.34 -16.16
N ALA A 254 20.04 1.93 -16.21
CA ALA A 254 21.27 1.25 -15.83
C ALA A 254 21.20 0.71 -14.38
N MET A 255 20.65 1.50 -13.45
CA MET A 255 20.46 1.12 -12.05
C MET A 255 19.50 -0.06 -11.89
N ALA A 256 18.39 -0.06 -12.62
CA ALA A 256 17.45 -1.19 -12.63
C ALA A 256 18.12 -2.46 -13.17
N ASN A 257 18.90 -2.35 -14.25
CA ASN A 257 19.63 -3.49 -14.82
C ASN A 257 20.68 -4.05 -13.86
N GLU A 258 21.40 -3.21 -13.13
CA GLU A 258 22.33 -3.66 -12.09
C GLU A 258 21.60 -4.36 -10.94
N SER A 259 20.45 -3.83 -10.51
CA SER A 259 19.63 -4.42 -9.46
C SER A 259 19.13 -5.82 -9.83
N ILE A 260 18.67 -5.99 -11.08
CA ILE A 260 18.29 -7.30 -11.62
C ILE A 260 19.49 -8.25 -11.65
N LYS A 261 20.66 -7.80 -12.12
CA LYS A 261 21.88 -8.63 -12.21
C LYS A 261 22.36 -9.12 -10.83
N ARG A 262 22.21 -8.30 -9.80
CA ARG A 262 22.54 -8.68 -8.41
C ARG A 262 21.52 -9.64 -7.80
N GLY A 263 20.31 -9.73 -8.37
CA GLY A 263 19.21 -10.52 -7.83
C GLY A 263 18.54 -9.85 -6.63
N ASP A 264 18.52 -8.52 -6.59
CA ASP A 264 17.89 -7.77 -5.50
C ASP A 264 16.37 -8.05 -5.47
N ASP A 265 15.80 -8.12 -4.27
CA ASP A 265 14.35 -8.18 -4.09
C ASP A 265 13.68 -6.94 -4.70
N GLN A 266 12.70 -7.16 -5.57
CA GLN A 266 11.96 -6.10 -6.24
C GLN A 266 10.60 -5.90 -5.57
N THR A 267 10.34 -4.69 -5.07
CA THR A 267 9.03 -4.33 -4.49
C THR A 267 7.95 -4.29 -5.57
N ILE A 268 6.89 -5.08 -5.36
CA ILE A 268 5.70 -5.17 -6.22
C ILE A 268 4.47 -4.56 -5.54
N ALA A 269 4.40 -4.69 -4.21
CA ALA A 269 3.42 -3.99 -3.40
C ALA A 269 4.07 -3.37 -2.17
N TRP A 270 3.66 -2.17 -1.80
CA TRP A 270 4.11 -1.47 -0.61
C TRP A 270 2.98 -0.69 0.05
N CYS A 271 3.14 -0.44 1.35
CA CYS A 271 2.33 0.55 2.06
C CYS A 271 3.21 1.72 2.50
N PHE A 272 2.56 2.87 2.71
CA PHE A 272 3.20 4.08 3.18
C PHE A 272 2.33 4.72 4.26
N ASP A 273 2.86 4.77 5.48
CA ASP A 273 2.30 5.55 6.57
C ASP A 273 2.84 6.98 6.46
N ARG A 274 1.98 7.90 6.02
CA ARG A 274 2.41 9.28 5.74
C ARG A 274 2.65 10.05 7.04
N PRO A 275 3.73 10.85 7.13
CA PRO A 275 3.95 11.75 8.27
C PRO A 275 2.80 12.73 8.52
N ALA A 276 2.14 13.19 7.45
CA ALA A 276 0.99 14.11 7.51
C ALA A 276 -0.35 13.40 7.83
N GLY A 277 -0.34 12.10 8.07
CA GLY A 277 -1.56 11.29 8.24
C GLY A 277 -2.09 10.71 6.93
N GLY A 278 -3.03 9.76 7.08
CA GLY A 278 -3.52 8.95 5.98
C GLY A 278 -2.54 7.83 5.60
N ARG A 279 -3.07 6.81 4.92
CA ARG A 279 -2.35 5.60 4.55
C ARG A 279 -2.38 5.41 3.05
N ALA A 280 -1.26 5.07 2.43
CA ALA A 280 -1.25 4.63 1.04
C ALA A 280 -0.91 3.14 0.93
N PHE A 281 -1.50 2.49 -0.06
CA PHE A 281 -1.04 1.19 -0.54
C PHE A 281 -0.91 1.24 -2.07
N SER A 282 0.11 0.60 -2.61
CA SER A 282 0.31 0.51 -4.06
C SER A 282 0.66 -0.92 -4.42
N TYR A 283 0.04 -1.43 -5.50
CA TYR A 283 0.32 -2.74 -6.08
C TYR A 283 0.48 -2.58 -7.59
N THR A 284 1.62 -3.00 -8.15
CA THR A 284 1.94 -2.75 -9.57
C THR A 284 1.38 -3.82 -10.52
N GLY A 285 0.88 -4.94 -9.99
CA GLY A 285 0.16 -5.94 -10.78
C GLY A 285 -1.31 -5.59 -10.98
N GLY A 286 -2.07 -6.54 -11.51
CA GLY A 286 -3.45 -6.32 -11.94
C GLY A 286 -3.54 -5.96 -13.42
N HIS A 287 -2.62 -6.42 -14.26
CA HIS A 287 -2.78 -6.28 -15.72
C HIS A 287 -3.84 -7.26 -16.22
N TYR A 288 -3.73 -8.53 -15.81
CA TYR A 288 -4.66 -9.58 -16.22
C TYR A 288 -5.84 -9.74 -15.27
N HIS A 289 -7.06 -9.58 -15.78
CA HIS A 289 -8.28 -9.65 -14.99
C HIS A 289 -8.46 -11.01 -14.29
N PHE A 290 -8.10 -12.11 -14.95
CA PHE A 290 -8.26 -13.45 -14.40
C PHE A 290 -7.31 -13.77 -13.24
N ASN A 291 -6.25 -12.98 -13.04
CA ASN A 291 -5.38 -13.13 -11.85
C ASN A 291 -6.14 -12.83 -10.55
N TRP A 292 -7.25 -12.08 -10.62
CA TRP A 292 -8.12 -11.91 -9.47
C TRP A 292 -8.66 -13.24 -8.94
N ALA A 293 -8.71 -14.32 -9.73
CA ALA A 293 -9.15 -15.63 -9.24
C ALA A 293 -8.22 -16.24 -8.17
N ASN A 294 -6.98 -15.75 -8.04
CA ASN A 294 -6.08 -16.20 -6.98
C ASN A 294 -6.53 -15.67 -5.60
N ASP A 295 -6.79 -16.59 -4.67
CA ASP A 295 -7.34 -16.29 -3.35
C ASP A 295 -6.39 -15.47 -2.47
N ASN A 296 -5.08 -15.69 -2.63
CA ASN A 296 -4.07 -14.98 -1.87
C ASN A 296 -3.93 -13.53 -2.36
N LEU A 297 -3.97 -13.30 -3.68
CA LEU A 297 -4.02 -11.94 -4.23
C LEU A 297 -5.28 -11.20 -3.77
N ARG A 298 -6.47 -11.82 -3.93
CA ARG A 298 -7.73 -11.19 -3.51
C ARG A 298 -7.73 -10.88 -2.02
N LYS A 299 -7.32 -11.82 -1.17
CA LYS A 299 -7.19 -11.59 0.28
C LYS A 299 -6.26 -10.43 0.60
N LEU A 300 -5.08 -10.36 -0.03
CA LEU A 300 -4.13 -9.27 0.17
C LEU A 300 -4.77 -7.91 -0.17
N MET A 301 -5.47 -7.83 -1.30
CA MET A 301 -6.15 -6.59 -1.71
C MET A 301 -7.26 -6.20 -0.75
N LEU A 302 -8.11 -7.14 -0.32
CA LEU A 302 -9.16 -6.85 0.66
C LEU A 302 -8.58 -6.38 2.00
N ASN A 303 -7.51 -7.04 2.47
CA ASN A 303 -6.80 -6.61 3.67
C ASN A 303 -6.20 -5.20 3.51
N ALA A 304 -5.63 -4.88 2.34
CA ALA A 304 -5.10 -3.56 2.04
C ALA A 304 -6.20 -2.48 2.05
N ILE A 305 -7.38 -2.78 1.50
CA ILE A 305 -8.52 -1.86 1.49
C ILE A 305 -8.99 -1.58 2.93
N LEU A 306 -9.14 -2.63 3.75
CA LEU A 306 -9.52 -2.45 5.14
C LEU A 306 -8.46 -1.69 5.94
N TRP A 307 -7.17 -1.99 5.73
CA TRP A 307 -6.07 -1.33 6.43
C TRP A 307 -5.96 0.17 6.08
N THR A 308 -6.10 0.51 4.81
CA THR A 308 -6.08 1.92 4.34
C THR A 308 -7.31 2.69 4.80
N ALA A 309 -8.46 2.02 4.99
CA ALA A 309 -9.63 2.61 5.64
C ALA A 309 -9.47 2.85 7.16
N GLY A 310 -8.32 2.50 7.74
CA GLY A 310 -8.08 2.60 9.18
C GLY A 310 -8.64 1.42 9.99
N GLY A 311 -9.22 0.41 9.33
CA GLY A 311 -9.77 -0.77 9.98
C GLY A 311 -8.70 -1.75 10.47
N GLN A 312 -9.10 -2.60 11.41
CA GLN A 312 -8.26 -3.69 11.90
C GLN A 312 -8.39 -4.91 10.99
N VAL A 313 -7.29 -5.33 10.35
CA VAL A 313 -7.28 -6.55 9.54
C VAL A 313 -7.33 -7.77 10.47
N PRO A 314 -8.27 -8.71 10.28
CA PRO A 314 -8.32 -9.93 11.06
C PRO A 314 -7.03 -10.77 10.91
N GLU A 315 -6.64 -11.51 11.95
CA GLU A 315 -5.41 -12.34 11.92
C GLU A 315 -5.37 -13.35 10.77
N ARG A 316 -6.55 -13.86 10.36
CA ARG A 316 -6.70 -14.80 9.23
C ARG A 316 -6.90 -14.11 7.87
N GLY A 317 -6.87 -12.77 7.87
CA GLY A 317 -7.26 -11.92 6.76
C GLY A 317 -8.76 -12.01 6.44
N LEU A 318 -9.20 -11.15 5.53
CA LEU A 318 -10.54 -11.23 4.96
C LEU A 318 -10.64 -12.44 4.02
N ALA A 319 -11.66 -13.26 4.22
CA ALA A 319 -11.97 -14.38 3.34
C ALA A 319 -12.98 -13.93 2.28
N SER A 320 -12.80 -14.41 1.05
CA SER A 320 -13.75 -14.18 -0.05
C SER A 320 -13.84 -15.44 -0.88
N GLU A 321 -15.01 -15.69 -1.44
CA GLU A 321 -15.18 -16.78 -2.38
C GLU A 321 -14.51 -16.45 -3.72
N ARG A 322 -13.95 -17.47 -4.36
CA ARG A 322 -13.41 -17.33 -5.72
C ARG A 322 -14.58 -17.13 -6.70
N PRO A 323 -14.59 -16.07 -7.51
CA PRO A 323 -15.61 -15.91 -8.54
C PRO A 323 -15.56 -17.05 -9.56
N THR A 324 -16.73 -17.43 -10.05
CA THR A 324 -16.87 -18.48 -11.07
C THR A 324 -16.40 -17.98 -12.42
N ALA A 325 -16.03 -18.89 -13.31
CA ALA A 325 -15.67 -18.55 -14.69
C ALA A 325 -16.78 -17.78 -15.41
N SER A 326 -18.05 -18.16 -15.21
CA SER A 326 -19.19 -17.42 -15.77
C SER A 326 -19.21 -15.97 -15.29
N HIS A 327 -18.99 -15.73 -13.99
CA HIS A 327 -18.95 -14.38 -13.44
C HIS A 327 -17.82 -13.54 -14.07
N PHE A 328 -16.61 -14.10 -14.18
CA PHE A 328 -15.49 -13.44 -14.87
C PHE A 328 -15.85 -13.06 -16.31
N LEU A 329 -16.43 -13.99 -17.08
CA LEU A 329 -16.77 -13.74 -18.49
C LEU A 329 -17.93 -12.73 -18.64
N GLU A 330 -18.89 -12.72 -17.72
CA GLU A 330 -20.04 -11.82 -17.74
C GLU A 330 -19.70 -10.36 -17.41
N GLN A 331 -18.66 -10.12 -16.61
CA GLN A 331 -18.24 -8.77 -16.23
C GLN A 331 -17.39 -8.08 -17.31
N LEU A 332 -16.67 -8.86 -18.12
CA LEU A 332 -15.80 -8.31 -19.15
C LEU A 332 -16.56 -7.57 -20.24
N GLY A 333 -16.00 -6.42 -20.67
CA GLY A 333 -16.61 -5.56 -21.68
C GLY A 333 -17.85 -4.79 -21.20
N LYS A 334 -18.01 -4.62 -19.88
CA LYS A 334 -19.04 -3.77 -19.26
C LYS A 334 -18.38 -2.66 -18.41
N PRO A 335 -18.73 -1.38 -18.61
CA PRO A 335 -19.53 -0.85 -19.73
C PRO A 335 -18.86 -1.16 -21.08
N LYS A 336 -19.60 -1.05 -22.21
CA LYS A 336 -19.10 -1.41 -23.57
C LYS A 336 -17.94 -0.56 -24.10
N THR A 337 -17.26 0.15 -23.21
CA THR A 337 -16.07 0.95 -23.49
C THR A 337 -14.91 0.04 -23.88
N GLY A 338 -14.21 0.38 -24.96
CA GLY A 338 -13.06 -0.39 -25.44
C GLY A 338 -13.38 -1.54 -26.40
N GLY A 339 -14.65 -1.84 -26.68
CA GLY A 339 -15.03 -2.76 -27.78
C GLY A 339 -14.47 -4.19 -27.67
N LYS A 340 -14.14 -4.64 -26.45
CA LYS A 340 -13.56 -5.96 -26.20
C LYS A 340 -14.55 -7.05 -26.63
N LYS A 341 -14.05 -8.06 -27.34
CA LYS A 341 -14.83 -9.23 -27.76
C LYS A 341 -14.22 -10.48 -27.16
N ASN A 342 -15.07 -11.32 -26.57
CA ASN A 342 -14.66 -12.64 -26.11
C ASN A 342 -14.14 -13.45 -27.32
N PRO A 343 -12.87 -13.90 -27.33
CA PRO A 343 -12.28 -14.59 -28.47
C PRO A 343 -12.63 -16.10 -28.52
N GLY A 344 -13.74 -16.50 -27.90
CA GLY A 344 -14.24 -17.89 -27.87
C GLY A 344 -13.96 -18.63 -26.57
N TRP A 345 -13.75 -17.92 -25.46
CA TRP A 345 -13.60 -18.52 -24.13
C TRP A 345 -14.97 -18.93 -23.60
N THR A 346 -15.06 -20.17 -23.12
CA THR A 346 -16.25 -20.71 -22.43
C THR A 346 -16.00 -20.75 -20.92
N ALA A 347 -17.07 -20.75 -20.13
CA ALA A 347 -16.97 -20.88 -18.68
C ALA A 347 -16.28 -22.21 -18.30
N GLU A 348 -16.66 -23.31 -18.97
CA GLU A 348 -16.04 -24.63 -18.76
C GLU A 348 -14.53 -24.63 -19.00
N ALA A 349 -14.07 -24.04 -20.13
CA ALA A 349 -12.65 -23.97 -20.44
C ALA A 349 -11.89 -23.12 -19.42
N LEU A 350 -12.46 -21.98 -19.01
CA LEU A 350 -11.82 -21.06 -18.06
C LEU A 350 -11.80 -21.64 -16.63
N GLU A 351 -12.84 -22.33 -16.18
CA GLU A 351 -12.98 -22.79 -14.79
C GLU A 351 -11.78 -23.62 -14.34
N GLY A 352 -11.32 -24.57 -15.16
CA GLY A 352 -10.16 -25.36 -14.75
C GLY A 352 -8.86 -24.55 -14.69
N TYR A 353 -8.70 -23.46 -15.46
CA TYR A 353 -7.57 -22.54 -15.26
C TYR A 353 -7.69 -21.80 -13.92
N LEU A 354 -8.90 -21.37 -13.55
CA LEU A 354 -9.15 -20.69 -12.28
C LEU A 354 -8.95 -21.63 -11.07
N ASP A 355 -9.20 -22.92 -11.22
CA ASP A 355 -8.86 -23.92 -10.21
C ASP A 355 -7.35 -24.09 -10.09
N LEU A 356 -6.65 -24.15 -11.22
CA LEU A 356 -5.21 -24.32 -11.23
C LEU A 356 -4.48 -23.11 -10.64
N ILE A 357 -4.95 -21.87 -10.85
CA ILE A 357 -4.23 -20.65 -10.40
C ILE A 357 -4.02 -20.59 -8.87
N ASN A 358 -4.79 -21.37 -8.10
CA ASN A 358 -4.68 -21.45 -6.65
C ASN A 358 -3.78 -22.60 -6.17
N ARG A 359 -3.21 -23.39 -7.09
CA ARG A 359 -2.26 -24.46 -6.76
C ARG A 359 -0.84 -23.88 -6.61
N PRO A 360 0.06 -24.58 -5.90
CA PRO A 360 1.46 -24.19 -5.85
C PRO A 360 2.12 -24.23 -7.24
N ASN A 361 3.05 -23.32 -7.50
CA ASN A 361 3.87 -23.28 -8.72
C ASN A 361 3.08 -23.16 -10.05
N THR A 362 1.86 -22.65 -9.99
CA THR A 362 1.03 -22.40 -11.18
C THR A 362 0.88 -20.91 -11.41
N SER A 363 0.99 -20.52 -12.67
CA SER A 363 0.70 -19.17 -13.15
C SER A 363 0.43 -19.23 -14.66
N PHE A 364 -0.32 -18.28 -15.19
CA PHE A 364 -0.75 -18.29 -16.59
C PHE A 364 -0.43 -16.99 -17.29
N HIS A 365 0.32 -17.08 -18.38
CA HIS A 365 0.48 -15.94 -19.29
C HIS A 365 -0.76 -15.85 -20.17
N TRP A 366 -1.64 -14.89 -19.87
CA TRP A 366 -2.96 -14.78 -20.52
C TRP A 366 -2.91 -14.08 -21.88
N ARG A 367 -1.99 -13.12 -22.07
CA ARG A 367 -1.86 -12.32 -23.31
C ARG A 367 -1.82 -13.13 -24.61
N PRO A 368 -1.14 -14.29 -24.69
CA PRO A 368 -1.18 -15.12 -25.89
C PRO A 368 -2.59 -15.54 -26.34
N PHE A 369 -3.61 -15.47 -25.47
CA PHE A 369 -4.98 -15.93 -25.72
C PHE A 369 -6.01 -14.79 -25.77
N ASP A 370 -5.57 -13.53 -25.83
CA ASP A 370 -6.46 -12.37 -25.87
C ASP A 370 -7.23 -12.20 -27.20
N ARG A 371 -6.85 -12.96 -28.22
CA ARG A 371 -7.45 -12.96 -29.58
C ARG A 371 -7.78 -14.36 -30.10
N LYS A 372 -7.72 -15.40 -29.26
CA LYS A 372 -8.10 -16.77 -29.61
C LYS A 372 -8.70 -17.50 -28.41
N ALA A 373 -9.36 -18.63 -28.66
CA ALA A 373 -9.87 -19.49 -27.59
C ALA A 373 -8.76 -19.95 -26.64
N LEU A 374 -9.12 -20.22 -25.38
CA LEU A 374 -8.22 -20.89 -24.45
C LEU A 374 -7.85 -22.27 -25.00
N PRO A 375 -6.57 -22.68 -24.89
CA PRO A 375 -6.18 -24.03 -25.24
C PRO A 375 -6.72 -25.03 -24.20
N PRO A 376 -6.62 -26.34 -24.47
CA PRO A 376 -6.85 -27.35 -23.45
C PRO A 376 -5.99 -27.10 -22.21
N LEU A 377 -6.55 -27.42 -21.06
CA LEU A 377 -5.91 -27.24 -19.76
C LEU A 377 -4.50 -27.83 -19.72
N PRO A 378 -3.49 -27.06 -19.28
CA PRO A 378 -2.13 -27.56 -19.17
C PRO A 378 -2.06 -28.74 -18.20
N LYS A 379 -1.28 -29.77 -18.54
CA LYS A 379 -0.96 -30.85 -17.61
C LYS A 379 -0.05 -30.30 -16.52
N VAL A 380 -0.62 -29.96 -15.37
CA VAL A 380 0.17 -29.61 -14.18
C VAL A 380 0.65 -30.90 -13.53
N LYS A 381 1.97 -31.06 -13.41
CA LYS A 381 2.54 -32.14 -12.61
C LYS A 381 2.25 -31.81 -11.15
N ASN A 382 1.54 -32.71 -10.47
CA ASN A 382 1.26 -32.60 -9.03
C ASN A 382 2.56 -32.60 -8.22
#